data_AF-A0A2N0LSJ7-F1
#
_entry.id   AF-A0A2N0LSJ7-F1
#
_cell.length_a   1.000
_cell.length_b   1.000
_cell.length_c   1.000
_cell.angle_alpha   90.00
_cell.angle_beta   90.00
_cell.angle_gamma   90.00
#
_symmetry.space_group_name_H-M   'P 1'
#
loop_
_entity.id
_entity.type
_entity.pdbx_description
1 polymer ?
#
loop_
_entity_poly.entity_id
_entity_poly.type
_entity_poly.pdbx_seq_one_letter_code
_entity_poly.pdbx_strand_id
1 'polypeptide(L)'
;MIVDIHAHLMGEEVPGKAFWDGFTRLAAVQTGRSEDRVRQRLPDIWDLTGDRLIADLDSAQVEKVMIMPVDWGLVPAFKESTMGIWEQHLIHAQVAGQHRIG
;
A
#
# COMPACT_ATOMS: atom_id res chain seq x y z
N MET A 1 -15.50 -18.97 -3.50
CA MET A 1 -14.04 -18.80 -3.61
C MET A 1 -13.72 -17.72 -4.62
N ILE A 2 -13.77 -16.50 -4.16
CA ILE A 2 -13.22 -15.30 -4.76
C ILE A 2 -11.75 -15.21 -4.33
N VAL A 3 -10.89 -14.93 -5.30
CA VAL A 3 -9.46 -14.73 -5.06
C VAL A 3 -9.10 -13.37 -5.63
N ASP A 4 -8.57 -12.49 -4.79
CA ASP A 4 -7.93 -11.26 -5.25
C ASP A 4 -6.46 -11.55 -5.56
N ILE A 5 -6.04 -11.22 -6.77
CA ILE A 5 -4.68 -11.48 -7.24
C ILE A 5 -3.83 -10.19 -7.27
N HIS A 6 -4.32 -9.08 -6.74
CA HIS A 6 -3.61 -7.81 -6.84
C HIS A 6 -3.90 -6.91 -5.63
N ALA A 7 -3.10 -7.07 -4.58
CA ALA A 7 -3.05 -6.13 -3.46
C ALA A 7 -1.62 -5.69 -3.17
N HIS A 8 -1.48 -4.51 -2.56
CA HIS A 8 -0.21 -3.95 -2.14
C HIS A 8 -0.31 -3.46 -0.69
N LEU A 9 0.74 -3.69 0.10
CA LEU A 9 0.92 -2.98 1.36
C LEU A 9 1.57 -1.64 1.08
N MET A 10 1.05 -0.59 1.71
CA MET A 10 1.51 0.78 1.48
C MET A 10 1.64 1.52 2.80
N GLY A 11 2.61 2.42 2.87
CA GLY A 11 2.87 3.28 4.01
C GLY A 11 3.60 4.54 3.59
N GLU A 12 3.98 5.38 4.56
CA GLU A 12 4.69 6.63 4.26
C GLU A 12 5.96 6.41 3.42
N GLU A 13 6.72 5.35 3.74
CA GLU A 13 7.99 5.00 3.09
C GLU A 13 7.84 4.07 1.86
N VAL A 14 6.64 3.56 1.60
CA VAL A 14 6.35 2.67 0.45
C VAL A 14 5.03 3.08 -0.19
N PRO A 15 5.05 3.71 -1.38
CA PRO A 15 6.18 3.85 -2.31
C PRO A 15 7.20 4.96 -1.99
N GLY A 16 6.93 5.78 -0.97
CA GLY A 16 7.82 6.87 -0.57
C GLY A 16 7.30 8.26 -0.90
N LYS A 17 7.99 9.28 -0.37
CA LYS A 17 7.53 10.68 -0.38
C LYS A 17 7.24 11.21 -1.79
N ALA A 18 8.13 10.96 -2.76
CA ALA A 18 7.97 11.49 -4.11
C ALA A 18 6.71 10.96 -4.80
N PHE A 19 6.38 9.68 -4.60
CA PHE A 19 5.14 9.10 -5.07
C PHE A 19 3.93 9.74 -4.39
N TRP A 20 3.95 9.83 -3.05
CA TRP A 20 2.82 10.39 -2.29
C TRP A 20 2.57 11.86 -2.59
N ASP A 21 3.61 12.65 -2.85
CA ASP A 21 3.49 14.03 -3.32
C ASP A 21 2.82 14.09 -4.70
N GLY A 22 3.23 13.22 -5.64
CA GLY A 22 2.61 13.10 -6.96
C GLY A 22 1.14 12.67 -6.89
N PHE A 23 0.84 11.64 -6.08
CA PHE A 23 -0.51 11.17 -5.82
C PHE A 23 -1.37 12.26 -5.19
N THR A 24 -0.83 13.00 -4.21
CA THR A 24 -1.54 14.10 -3.53
C THR A 24 -1.96 15.18 -4.52
N ARG A 25 -1.07 15.61 -5.41
CA ARG A 25 -1.37 16.60 -6.46
C ARG A 25 -2.45 16.10 -7.41
N LEU A 26 -2.33 14.86 -7.88
CA LEU A 26 -3.31 14.25 -8.79
C LEU A 26 -4.69 14.15 -8.12
N ALA A 27 -4.74 13.61 -6.91
CA ALA A 27 -5.98 13.43 -6.17
C ALA A 27 -6.63 14.77 -5.80
N ALA A 28 -5.85 15.80 -5.48
CA ALA A 28 -6.36 17.16 -5.24
C ALA A 28 -7.11 17.69 -6.47
N VAL A 29 -6.50 17.58 -7.66
CA VAL A 29 -7.12 17.97 -8.93
C VAL A 29 -8.39 17.14 -9.21
N GLN A 30 -8.30 15.82 -9.09
CA GLN A 30 -9.42 14.91 -9.40
C GLN A 30 -10.62 15.09 -8.48
N THR A 31 -10.39 15.40 -7.21
CA THR A 31 -11.44 15.50 -6.19
C THR A 31 -11.92 16.92 -5.91
N GLY A 32 -11.25 17.94 -6.46
CA GLY A 32 -11.52 19.35 -6.17
C GLY A 32 -11.17 19.75 -4.73
N ARG A 33 -10.31 18.99 -4.05
CA ARG A 33 -9.88 19.24 -2.66
C ARG A 33 -8.50 19.89 -2.63
N SER A 34 -8.15 20.54 -1.53
CA SER A 34 -6.77 21.03 -1.34
C SER A 34 -5.78 19.87 -1.15
N GLU A 35 -4.54 20.07 -1.58
CA GLU A 35 -3.45 19.10 -1.34
C GLU A 35 -3.28 18.79 0.15
N ASP A 36 -3.40 19.80 1.03
CA ASP A 36 -3.31 19.61 2.49
C ASP A 36 -4.41 18.65 2.99
N ARG A 37 -5.64 18.80 2.49
CA ARG A 37 -6.75 17.93 2.87
C ARG A 37 -6.53 16.49 2.41
N VAL A 38 -5.95 16.31 1.22
CA VAL A 38 -5.59 14.97 0.71
C VAL A 38 -4.46 14.38 1.54
N ARG A 39 -3.41 15.16 1.82
CA ARG A 39 -2.24 14.71 2.61
C ARG A 39 -2.63 14.25 4.01
N GLN A 40 -3.53 14.97 4.67
CA GLN A 40 -4.08 14.59 5.98
C GLN A 40 -4.81 13.24 5.99
N ARG A 41 -5.26 12.76 4.82
CA ARG A 41 -6.03 11.53 4.66
C ARG A 41 -5.18 10.35 4.14
N LEU A 42 -3.93 10.57 3.76
CA LEU A 42 -3.04 9.47 3.34
C LEU A 42 -2.90 8.37 4.40
N PRO A 43 -2.81 8.66 5.71
CA PRO A 43 -2.75 7.61 6.74
C PRO A 43 -3.99 6.71 6.80
N ASP A 44 -5.12 7.13 6.23
CA ASP A 44 -6.33 6.32 6.18
C ASP A 44 -6.22 5.17 5.15
N ILE A 45 -5.38 5.34 4.12
CA ILE A 45 -5.14 4.33 3.07
C ILE A 45 -3.83 3.57 3.25
N TRP A 46 -2.98 4.00 4.18
CA TRP A 46 -1.76 3.29 4.54
C TRP A 46 -2.08 2.10 5.46
N ASP A 47 -1.54 0.95 5.09
CA ASP A 47 -1.63 -0.29 5.85
C ASP A 47 -0.43 -1.19 5.52
N LEU A 48 0.64 -1.07 6.32
CA LEU A 48 1.78 -1.99 6.27
C LEU A 48 1.55 -3.25 7.13
N THR A 49 0.50 -3.27 7.96
CA THR A 49 0.16 -4.42 8.81
C THR A 49 -0.68 -5.45 8.08
N GLY A 50 -1.39 -5.03 7.04
CA GLY A 50 -2.38 -5.83 6.32
C GLY A 50 -3.69 -6.02 7.08
N ASP A 51 -3.82 -5.55 8.33
CA ASP A 51 -5.01 -5.79 9.14
C ASP A 51 -6.27 -5.14 8.54
N ARG A 52 -6.15 -3.95 7.94
CA ARG A 52 -7.28 -3.30 7.27
C ARG A 52 -7.60 -4.00 5.96
N LEU A 53 -6.56 -4.36 5.19
CA LEU A 53 -6.72 -5.14 3.96
C LEU A 53 -7.50 -6.43 4.23
N ILE A 54 -7.10 -7.22 5.24
CA ILE A 54 -7.78 -8.47 5.57
C ILE A 54 -9.21 -8.23 6.04
N ALA A 55 -9.46 -7.22 6.89
CA ALA A 55 -10.81 -6.89 7.32
C ALA A 55 -11.75 -6.51 6.16
N ASP A 56 -11.25 -5.74 5.20
CA ASP A 56 -12.01 -5.36 4.00
C ASP A 56 -12.29 -6.58 3.10
N LEU A 57 -11.32 -7.49 2.95
CA LEU A 57 -11.48 -8.73 2.20
C LEU A 57 -12.48 -9.69 2.86
N ASP A 58 -12.45 -9.83 4.18
CA ASP A 58 -13.43 -10.60 4.94
C ASP A 58 -14.85 -10.05 4.75
N SER A 59 -15.01 -8.72 4.84
CA SER A 59 -16.30 -8.06 4.58
C SER A 59 -16.78 -8.25 3.13
N ALA A 60 -15.85 -8.37 2.18
CA ALA A 60 -16.13 -8.61 0.78
C ALA A 60 -16.27 -10.10 0.43
N GLN A 61 -16.11 -11.00 1.40
CA GLN A 61 -16.13 -12.46 1.22
C GLN A 61 -15.05 -12.97 0.23
N VAL A 62 -13.88 -12.32 0.22
CA VAL A 62 -12.71 -12.76 -0.55
C VAL A 62 -11.88 -13.73 0.29
N GLU A 63 -11.78 -14.99 -0.13
CA GLU A 63 -11.15 -16.02 0.69
C GLU A 63 -9.62 -16.07 0.55
N LYS A 64 -9.04 -15.49 -0.51
CA LYS A 64 -7.58 -15.46 -0.71
C LYS A 64 -7.16 -14.16 -1.39
N VAL A 65 -6.00 -13.65 -0.99
CA VAL A 65 -5.35 -12.50 -1.62
C VAL A 65 -3.89 -12.78 -1.94
N MET A 66 -3.42 -12.31 -3.09
CA MET A 66 -2.00 -12.16 -3.39
C MET A 66 -1.56 -10.73 -3.08
N ILE A 67 -0.67 -10.59 -2.10
CA ILE A 67 -0.06 -9.30 -1.73
C ILE A 67 1.31 -9.20 -2.39
N MET A 68 1.49 -8.20 -3.26
CA MET A 68 2.68 -8.07 -4.11
C MET A 68 3.55 -6.88 -3.65
N PRO A 69 4.83 -7.09 -3.29
CA PRO A 69 5.75 -5.98 -3.14
C PRO A 69 6.12 -5.38 -4.51
N VAL A 70 6.43 -4.09 -4.54
CA VAL A 70 6.86 -3.39 -5.75
C VAL A 70 8.19 -2.72 -5.47
N ASP A 71 9.20 -3.01 -6.30
CA ASP A 71 10.49 -2.35 -6.19
C ASP A 71 10.44 -0.94 -6.79
N TRP A 72 9.93 0.01 -6.00
CA TRP A 72 9.89 1.42 -6.35
C TRP A 72 11.27 2.03 -6.52
N GLY A 73 12.32 1.39 -5.99
CA GLY A 73 13.71 1.82 -6.15
C GLY A 73 14.21 1.72 -7.59
N LEU A 74 13.55 0.89 -8.42
CA LEU A 74 13.81 0.80 -9.85
C LEU A 74 13.26 1.99 -10.63
N VAL A 75 12.34 2.76 -10.06
CA VAL A 75 11.83 3.98 -10.67
C VAL A 75 12.76 5.14 -10.29
N PRO A 76 13.49 5.75 -11.25
CA PRO A 76 14.50 6.77 -10.93
C PRO A 76 13.97 7.94 -10.10
N ALA A 77 12.69 8.31 -10.28
CA ALA A 77 12.04 9.39 -9.52
C ALA A 77 11.77 9.06 -8.05
N PHE A 78 11.79 7.78 -7.65
CA PHE A 78 11.43 7.33 -6.30
C PHE A 78 12.60 6.73 -5.51
N LYS A 79 13.76 6.58 -6.17
CA LYS A 79 14.95 5.87 -5.69
C LYS A 79 15.46 6.33 -4.31
N GLU A 80 15.39 7.63 -4.02
CA GLU A 80 15.98 8.22 -2.81
C GLU A 80 15.07 8.13 -1.57
N SER A 81 13.82 7.68 -1.71
CA SER A 81 12.80 7.83 -0.65
C SER A 81 11.92 6.61 -0.42
N THR A 82 12.32 5.44 -0.92
CA THR A 82 11.55 4.20 -0.80
C THR A 82 12.27 3.18 0.07
N MET A 83 11.49 2.42 0.82
CA MET A 83 11.95 1.18 1.45
C MET A 83 12.57 0.24 0.40
N GLY A 84 13.67 -0.43 0.76
CA GLY A 84 14.34 -1.39 -0.10
C GLY A 84 13.48 -2.63 -0.36
N ILE A 85 13.65 -3.25 -1.54
CA ILE A 85 12.83 -4.40 -1.95
C ILE A 85 12.91 -5.59 -1.00
N TRP A 86 14.08 -5.84 -0.38
CA TRP A 86 14.23 -6.92 0.59
C TRP A 86 13.40 -6.69 1.86
N GLU A 87 13.38 -5.46 2.36
CA GLU A 87 12.59 -5.10 3.53
C GLU A 87 11.10 -5.17 3.23
N GLN A 88 10.68 -4.72 2.03
CA GLN A 88 9.31 -4.92 1.57
C GLN A 88 8.94 -6.41 1.56
N HIS A 89 9.80 -7.29 1.04
CA HIS A 89 9.57 -8.74 1.05
C HIS A 89 9.41 -9.31 2.46
N LEU A 90 10.23 -8.87 3.42
CA LEU A 90 10.14 -9.31 4.82
C LEU A 90 8.79 -8.92 5.43
N ILE A 91 8.33 -7.69 5.22
CA ILE A 91 7.02 -7.22 5.70
C ILE A 91 5.89 -8.03 5.08
N HIS A 92 5.92 -8.23 3.76
CA HIS A 92 4.88 -9.01 3.07
C HIS A 92 4.84 -10.46 3.56
N ALA A 93 6.00 -11.09 3.76
CA ALA A 93 6.09 -12.45 4.29
C ALA A 93 5.58 -12.53 5.74
N GLN A 94 5.86 -11.52 6.55
CA GLN A 94 5.35 -11.42 7.92
C GLN A 94 3.82 -11.32 7.92
N VAL A 95 3.25 -10.39 7.16
CA VAL A 95 1.79 -10.20 7.06
C VAL A 95 1.12 -11.47 6.54
N ALA A 96 1.67 -12.08 5.49
CA ALA A 96 1.17 -13.35 4.98
C ALA A 96 1.21 -14.47 6.04
N GLY A 97 2.25 -14.49 6.89
CA GLY A 97 2.38 -15.46 7.98
C GLY A 97 1.42 -15.24 9.14
N GLN A 98 1.12 -13.99 9.49
CA GLN A 98 0.18 -13.61 10.55
C GLN A 98 -1.26 -14.03 10.23
N HIS A 99 -1.65 -13.88 8.96
CA HIS A 99 -3.02 -14.12 8.49
C HIS A 99 -3.18 -15.47 7.78
N ARG A 100 -2.15 -16.32 7.80
CA ARG A 100 -2.25 -17.69 7.29
C ARG A 100 -3.05 -18.54 8.26
N ILE A 101 -4.33 -18.75 7.96
CA ILE A 101 -5.11 -19.81 8.59
C ILE A 101 -4.57 -21.15 8.04
N GLY A 102 -4.15 -22.04 8.95
CA GLY A 102 -3.66 -23.39 8.63
C GLY A 102 -4.73 -24.29 8.02
#